data_AF-A0A961WZ08-F1
#
_entry.id   AF-A0A961WZ08-F1
#
_cell.length_a   1.000
_cell.length_b   1.000
_cell.length_c   1.000
_cell.angle_alpha   90.00
_cell.angle_beta   90.00
_cell.angle_gamma   90.00
#
_symmetry.space_group_name_H-M   'P 1'
#
loop_
_entity.id
_entity.type
_entity.pdbx_description
1 polymer ?
#
loop_
_entity_poly.entity_id
_entity_poly.type
_entity_poly.pdbx_seq_one_letter_code
_entity_poly.pdbx_strand_id
1 'polypeptide(L)'
;REVHMRIASPPTMSSCFYGVDTPEKQKLLASRMSIAEMADFIRVDSLGFLSIDGLYRAAGEAARNGDVPQFCDACFTGEYPTRLTDHDDKDNVRKLSLLSDSRG
;
A
#
# COMPACT_ATOMS: atom_id res chain seq x y z
N ARG A 1 21.70 25.91 4.39
CA ARG A 1 20.43 25.80 3.64
C ARG A 1 19.86 24.44 3.98
N GLU A 2 18.62 24.38 4.47
CA GLU A 2 17.94 23.14 4.87
C GLU A 2 16.94 22.71 3.80
N VAL A 3 16.65 21.40 3.75
CA VAL A 3 15.71 20.75 2.86
C VAL A 3 14.72 19.93 3.70
N HIS A 4 13.45 20.35 3.70
CA HIS A 4 12.37 19.65 4.37
C HIS A 4 11.41 19.05 3.34
N MET A 5 11.27 17.72 3.35
CA MET A 5 10.38 17.00 2.44
C MET A 5 9.04 16.69 3.12
N ARG A 6 7.93 17.01 2.45
CA ARG A 6 6.57 16.76 2.93
C ARG A 6 5.79 15.98 1.88
N ILE A 7 5.26 14.84 2.28
CA ILE A 7 4.51 13.94 1.40
C ILE A 7 3.01 14.14 1.66
N ALA A 8 2.24 14.34 0.58
CA ALA A 8 0.80 14.62 0.64
C ALA A 8 -0.07 13.38 0.92
N SER A 9 0.54 12.30 1.40
CA SER A 9 -0.13 11.05 1.77
C SER A 9 0.49 10.49 3.06
N PRO A 10 -0.20 9.55 3.72
CA PRO A 10 0.45 8.67 4.69
C PRO A 10 1.57 7.84 4.06
N PRO A 11 2.45 7.24 4.87
CA PRO A 11 3.51 6.36 4.38
C PRO A 11 2.92 5.12 3.70
N THR A 12 3.34 4.84 2.46
CA THR A 12 2.92 3.64 1.72
C THR A 12 3.66 2.41 2.22
N MET A 13 3.02 1.61 3.07
CA MET A 13 3.62 0.46 3.76
C MET A 13 3.17 -0.91 3.23
N SER A 14 2.18 -0.95 2.34
CA SER A 14 1.64 -2.18 1.76
C SER A 14 1.39 -2.04 0.25
N SER A 15 1.51 -3.15 -0.48
CA SER A 15 1.26 -3.19 -1.93
C SER A 15 -0.23 -3.11 -2.24
N CYS A 16 -0.63 -2.43 -3.30
CA CYS A 16 -2.02 -2.46 -3.76
C CYS A 16 -2.32 -3.77 -4.50
N PHE A 17 -3.52 -4.30 -4.27
CA PHE A 17 -4.07 -5.47 -5.00
C PHE A 17 -5.36 -5.13 -5.76
N TYR A 18 -5.74 -3.85 -5.80
CA TYR A 18 -6.98 -3.37 -6.43
C TYR A 18 -6.71 -2.55 -7.71
N GLY A 19 -5.53 -2.73 -8.33
CA GLY A 19 -5.22 -2.19 -9.66
C GLY A 19 -4.29 -0.97 -9.70
N VAL A 20 -3.83 -0.44 -8.57
CA VAL A 20 -2.73 0.55 -8.56
C VAL A 20 -1.39 -0.20 -8.70
N ASP A 21 -0.56 0.22 -9.66
CA ASP A 21 0.78 -0.34 -9.81
C ASP A 21 1.67 0.09 -8.64
N THR A 22 2.02 -0.85 -7.78
CA THR A 22 2.88 -0.62 -6.61
C THR A 22 3.91 -1.73 -6.50
N PRO A 23 5.14 -1.43 -6.05
CA PRO A 23 6.14 -2.45 -5.78
C PRO A 23 5.67 -3.45 -4.70
N GLU A 24 6.32 -4.61 -4.68
CA GLU A 24 6.22 -5.55 -3.55
C GLU A 24 6.55 -4.86 -2.23
N LYS A 25 5.84 -5.25 -1.16
CA LYS A 25 5.96 -4.65 0.17
C LYS A 25 7.41 -4.45 0.61
N GLN A 26 8.26 -5.47 0.45
CA GLN A 26 9.68 -5.41 0.86
C GLN A 26 10.51 -4.32 0.16
N LYS A 27 10.07 -3.84 -1.01
CA LYS A 27 10.71 -2.77 -1.77
C LYS A 27 10.25 -1.37 -1.34
N LEU A 28 9.16 -1.27 -0.56
CA LEU A 28 8.66 -0.01 -0.01
C LEU A 28 9.52 0.41 1.19
N LEU A 29 10.02 1.65 1.21
CA LEU A 29 10.82 2.14 2.33
C LEU A 29 9.99 2.16 3.62
N ALA A 30 8.77 2.69 3.56
CA ALA A 30 7.90 2.82 4.73
C ALA A 30 7.38 1.50 5.31
N SER A 31 7.57 0.36 4.62
CA SER A 31 7.25 -0.95 5.21
C SER A 31 8.37 -1.51 6.09
N ARG A 32 9.59 -0.94 6.02
CA ARG A 32 10.79 -1.49 6.65
C ARG A 32 11.70 -0.45 7.32
N MET A 33 11.35 0.84 7.21
CA MET A 33 12.08 1.96 7.78
C MET A 33 11.11 2.88 8.51
N SER A 34 11.55 3.39 9.65
CA SER A 34 10.96 4.54 10.32
C SER A 34 11.12 5.82 9.50
N ILE A 35 10.38 6.88 9.86
CA ILE A 35 10.48 8.19 9.19
C ILE A 35 11.88 8.77 9.29
N ALA A 36 12.57 8.60 10.43
CA ALA A 36 13.94 9.06 10.62
C ALA A 36 14.91 8.33 9.69
N GLU A 37 14.83 7.00 9.63
CA GLU A 37 15.67 6.20 8.72
C GLU A 37 15.40 6.54 7.24
N MET A 38 14.14 6.80 6.88
CA MET A 38 13.80 7.26 5.53
C MET A 38 14.39 8.64 5.23
N ALA A 39 14.35 9.58 6.18
CA ALA A 39 14.95 10.92 6.02
C ALA A 39 16.46 10.84 5.79
N ASP A 40 17.15 9.99 6.56
CA ASP A 40 18.58 9.72 6.41
C ASP A 40 18.88 9.07 5.05
N PHE A 41 18.08 8.07 4.65
CA PHE A 41 18.24 7.36 3.39
C PHE A 41 18.14 8.28 2.17
N ILE A 42 17.17 9.21 2.16
CA ILE A 42 16.95 10.16 1.06
C ILE A 42 17.75 11.46 1.21
N ARG A 43 18.47 11.64 2.33
CA ARG A 43 19.35 12.78 2.64
C ARG A 43 18.62 14.13 2.72
N VAL A 44 17.57 14.20 3.53
CA VAL A 44 16.85 15.45 3.84
C VAL A 44 16.93 15.78 5.33
N ASP A 45 16.91 17.07 5.69
CA ASP A 45 16.99 17.51 7.09
C ASP A 45 15.73 17.12 7.89
N SER A 46 14.57 17.04 7.23
CA SER A 46 13.38 16.44 7.85
C SER A 46 12.43 15.86 6.81
N LEU A 47 11.76 14.76 7.17
CA LEU A 47 10.69 14.15 6.38
C LEU A 47 9.39 14.15 7.19
N GLY A 48 8.27 14.46 6.53
CA GLY A 48 6.95 14.31 7.14
C GLY A 48 5.92 13.81 6.14
N PHE A 49 4.94 13.07 6.65
CA PHE A 49 3.83 12.51 5.91
C PHE A 49 2.51 13.08 6.44
N LEU A 50 1.48 13.09 5.58
CA LEU A 50 0.13 13.36 6.02
C LEU A 50 -0.35 12.21 6.93
N SER A 51 -1.04 12.51 8.04
CA SER A 51 -1.64 11.45 8.86
C SER A 51 -2.85 10.82 8.14
N ILE A 52 -3.24 9.61 8.55
CA ILE A 52 -4.44 8.96 8.01
C ILE A 52 -5.68 9.82 8.26
N ASP A 53 -5.85 10.36 9.47
CA ASP A 53 -6.95 11.27 9.80
C ASP A 53 -6.88 12.57 8.99
N GLY A 54 -5.67 13.07 8.75
CA GLY A 54 -5.42 14.23 7.91
C GLY A 54 -5.86 14.01 6.47
N LEU A 55 -5.63 12.81 5.93
CA LEU A 55 -6.07 12.40 4.60
C LEU A 55 -7.60 12.37 4.51
N TYR A 56 -8.28 11.73 5.47
CA TYR A 56 -9.75 11.67 5.49
C TYR A 56 -10.38 13.06 5.60
N ARG A 57 -9.83 13.91 6.48
CA ARG A 57 -10.28 15.30 6.60
C ARG A 57 -10.09 16.08 5.31
N ALA A 58 -8.99 15.87 4.60
CA ALA A 58 -8.75 16.51 3.30
C ALA A 58 -9.71 16.01 2.20
N ALA A 59 -10.18 14.76 2.31
CA ALA A 59 -11.17 14.17 1.41
C ALA A 59 -12.63 14.53 1.75
N GLY A 60 -12.87 15.33 2.80
CA GLY A 60 -14.21 15.78 3.20
C GLY A 60 -14.89 14.93 4.29
N GLU A 61 -14.18 13.96 4.85
CA GLU A 61 -14.69 13.09 5.92
C GLU A 61 -14.31 13.61 7.31
N ALA A 62 -15.17 13.43 8.30
CA ALA A 62 -14.87 13.87 9.67
C ALA A 62 -13.79 13.00 10.35
N ALA A 63 -13.83 11.69 10.10
CA ALA A 63 -12.89 10.71 10.60
C ALA A 63 -12.94 9.44 9.75
N ARG A 64 -11.91 8.60 9.84
CA ARG A 64 -11.93 7.24 9.28
C ARG A 64 -12.84 6.34 10.13
N ASN A 65 -13.69 5.55 9.48
CA ASN A 65 -14.35 4.41 10.11
C ASN A 65 -13.38 3.20 10.12
N GLY A 66 -13.07 2.69 11.32
CA GLY A 66 -12.12 1.58 11.49
C GLY A 66 -12.64 0.21 11.03
N ASP A 67 -13.96 -0.01 11.05
CA ASP A 67 -14.56 -1.28 10.67
C ASP A 67 -14.88 -1.33 9.17
N VAL A 68 -15.38 -0.22 8.63
CA VAL A 68 -15.76 -0.07 7.23
C VAL A 68 -15.25 1.28 6.71
N PRO A 69 -13.98 1.36 6.30
CA PRO A 69 -13.38 2.60 5.82
C PRO A 69 -14.14 3.17 4.62
N GLN A 70 -14.36 4.49 4.59
CA GLN A 70 -15.08 5.16 3.49
C GLN A 70 -14.31 5.10 2.16
N PHE A 71 -12.97 5.01 2.23
CA PHE A 71 -12.10 4.89 1.07
C PHE A 71 -11.17 3.69 1.22
N CYS A 72 -10.67 3.18 0.10
CA CYS A 72 -9.56 2.24 0.14
C CYS A 72 -8.30 2.96 0.62
N ASP A 73 -7.78 2.56 1.79
CA ASP A 73 -6.53 3.06 2.37
C ASP A 73 -5.54 1.94 2.72
N ALA A 74 -5.77 0.73 2.19
CA ALA A 74 -4.98 -0.46 2.50
C ALA A 74 -3.48 -0.31 2.20
N CYS A 75 -3.09 0.51 1.22
CA CYS A 75 -1.69 0.81 0.92
C CYS A 75 -0.97 1.52 2.09
N PHE A 76 -1.73 2.23 2.94
CA PHE A 76 -1.25 2.97 4.10
C PHE A 76 -1.48 2.23 5.42
N THR A 77 -2.58 1.50 5.55
CA THR A 77 -3.00 0.84 6.80
C THR A 77 -2.66 -0.66 6.82
N GLY A 78 -2.57 -1.28 5.64
CA GLY A 78 -2.54 -2.73 5.49
C GLY A 78 -3.90 -3.41 5.68
N GLU A 79 -4.98 -2.65 5.92
CA GLU A 79 -6.32 -3.17 6.15
C GLU A 79 -7.07 -3.28 4.83
N TYR A 80 -7.14 -4.48 4.27
CA TYR A 80 -7.88 -4.75 3.03
C TYR A 80 -9.34 -5.09 3.36
N PRO A 81 -10.33 -4.35 2.82
CA PRO A 81 -11.74 -4.59 3.09
C PRO A 81 -12.27 -5.88 2.44
N THR A 82 -11.49 -6.52 1.57
CA THR A 82 -11.80 -7.81 0.95
C THR A 82 -10.66 -8.80 1.17
N ARG A 83 -10.99 -10.10 1.25
CA ARG A 83 -9.99 -11.16 1.24
C ARG A 83 -9.29 -11.18 -0.12
N LEU A 84 -7.96 -11.27 -0.10
CA LEU A 84 -7.13 -11.29 -1.30
C LEU A 84 -7.00 -12.73 -1.82
N THR A 85 -8.10 -13.34 -2.26
CA THR A 85 -8.14 -14.77 -2.63
C THR A 85 -7.09 -15.17 -3.67
N ASP A 86 -6.79 -14.30 -4.62
CA ASP A 86 -5.77 -14.49 -5.65
C ASP A 86 -4.32 -14.39 -5.13
N HIS A 87 -4.11 -13.59 -4.09
CA HIS A 87 -2.82 -13.46 -3.42
C HIS A 87 -2.60 -14.55 -2.36
N ASP A 88 -3.64 -14.86 -1.58
CA ASP A 88 -3.58 -15.69 -0.38
C ASP A 88 -3.74 -17.19 -0.69
N ASP A 89 -4.50 -17.56 -1.73
CA ASP A 89 -4.78 -18.95 -2.09
C ASP A 89 -3.92 -19.45 -3.27
N LYS A 90 -2.63 -19.04 -3.34
CA LYS A 90 -1.70 -19.42 -4.43
C LYS A 90 -1.52 -20.92 -4.65
N ASP A 91 -1.82 -21.74 -3.64
CA ASP A 91 -1.73 -23.21 -3.71
C ASP A 91 -2.95 -23.89 -4.34
N ASN A 92 -4.06 -23.17 -4.57
CA ASN A 92 -5.29 -23.71 -5.16
C ASN A 92 -5.46 -23.43 -6.66
N VAL A 93 -4.42 -22.92 -7.32
CA VAL A 93 -4.43 -22.76 -8.79
C VAL A 93 -4.37 -24.15 -9.42
N ARG A 94 -5.55 -24.73 -9.70
CA ARG A 94 -5.66 -25.89 -10.59
C ARG A 94 -5.01 -25.50 -11.91
N LYS A 95 -3.83 -26.07 -12.20
CA LYS A 95 -3.24 -26.01 -13.55
C LYS A 95 -4.30 -26.53 -14.52
N LEU A 96 -4.93 -25.62 -15.28
CA LEU A 96 -5.71 -26.02 -16.44
C LEU A 96 -4.71 -26.55 -17.47
N SER A 97 -4.49 -27.86 -17.48
CA SER A 97 -3.86 -28.54 -18.61
C SER A 97 -4.88 -28.63 -19.74
N LEU A 98 -5.05 -27.54 -20.48
CA LEU A 98 -5.89 -27.45 -21.68
C LEU A 98 -5.24 -26.37 -22.55
N LEU A 99 -4.66 -26.60 -23.73
CA LEU A 99 -4.82 -27.65 -24.72
C LEU A 99 -3.47 -27.85 -25.45
N SER A 100 -2.85 -29.00 -25.26
CA SER A 100 -1.96 -29.59 -26.26
C SER A 100 -2.32 -31.06 -26.30
N ASP A 101 -2.55 -31.56 -27.51
CA ASP A 101 -3.05 -32.89 -27.86
C ASP A 101 -4.57 -33.05 -27.85
N SER A 102 -5.17 -32.51 -28.91
CA SER A 102 -6.08 -33.36 -29.65
C SER A 102 -6.03 -33.07 -31.15
N ARG A 103 -5.58 -34.10 -31.88
CA ARG A 103 -5.63 -34.35 -33.34
C ARG A 103 -4.44 -33.71 -34.09
N GLY A 104 -3.47 -34.47 -34.60
CA GLY A 104 -3.60 -35.77 -35.29
C GLY A 104 -3.91 -35.49 -36.74
#